data_AF-A0A0F0GCM1-F1
#
_entry.id   AF-A0A0F0GCM1-F1
#
_cell.length_a   1.000
_cell.length_b   1.000
_cell.length_c   1.000
_cell.angle_alpha   90.00
_cell.angle_beta   90.00
_cell.angle_gamma   90.00
#
_symmetry.space_group_name_H-M   'P 1'
#
loop_
_entity.id
_entity.type
_entity.pdbx_description
1 polymer ?
#
loop_
_entity_poly.entity_id
_entity_poly.type
_entity_poly.pdbx_seq_one_letter_code
_entity_poly.pdbx_strand_id
1 'polypeptide(L)'
;MSLLDRVREALDGYRYVTETSALGGVVFEWDGDPLVGVVDDELVVRASGGGWQTVTGDVAEWIRRSADVVIAECVVRWHAELRAGEPVAASRAMLGLVHHEPDREQLQRLLLEHTRHPDLRHLAVTCLGHMGRLDGEVLPEVMSRLQELRDDPELGGRAEDALGDIESFSGRGQMDRTAG
;
A
#
# COMPACT_ATOMS: atom_id res chain seq x y z
N MET A 1 22.63 16.56 -18.60
CA MET A 1 21.56 15.60 -18.27
C MET A 1 20.26 16.37 -18.32
N SER A 2 19.27 15.90 -19.10
CA SER A 2 17.97 16.60 -19.21
C SER A 2 17.16 16.46 -17.91
N LEU A 3 16.11 17.26 -17.72
CA LEU A 3 15.19 17.07 -16.59
C LEU A 3 14.54 15.68 -16.65
N LEU A 4 14.15 15.23 -17.84
CA LEU A 4 13.59 13.90 -18.05
C LEU A 4 14.54 12.78 -17.62
N ASP A 5 15.83 12.89 -17.93
CA ASP A 5 16.84 11.91 -17.50
C ASP A 5 16.98 11.88 -15.97
N ARG A 6 16.96 13.06 -15.32
CA ARG A 6 16.99 13.17 -13.85
C ARG A 6 15.78 12.54 -13.20
N VAL A 7 14.59 12.69 -13.81
CA VAL A 7 13.36 12.06 -13.31
C VAL A 7 13.44 10.54 -13.46
N ARG A 8 13.92 10.03 -14.60
CA ARG A 8 14.12 8.58 -14.81
C ARG A 8 15.12 8.00 -13.81
N GLU A 9 16.23 8.69 -13.57
CA GLU A 9 17.23 8.29 -12.57
C GLU A 9 16.65 8.30 -11.15
N ALA A 10 15.87 9.33 -10.79
CA ALA A 10 15.26 9.41 -9.47
C ALA A 10 14.13 8.38 -9.25
N LEU A 11 13.52 7.89 -10.32
CA LEU A 11 12.55 6.79 -10.29
C LEU A 11 13.21 5.41 -10.40
N ASP A 12 14.52 5.33 -10.61
CA ASP A 12 15.23 4.05 -10.63
C ASP A 12 15.10 3.38 -9.25
N GLY A 13 14.58 2.16 -9.25
CA GLY A 13 14.22 1.41 -8.03
C GLY A 13 12.76 1.56 -7.57
N TYR A 14 11.97 2.49 -8.11
CA TYR A 14 10.52 2.46 -7.91
C TYR A 14 9.93 1.28 -8.67
N ARG A 15 9.10 0.49 -8.00
CA ARG A 15 8.36 -0.61 -8.64
C ARG A 15 7.07 -0.09 -9.24
N TYR A 16 6.61 -0.75 -10.31
CA TYR A 16 5.30 -0.50 -10.95
C TYR A 16 5.15 0.91 -11.51
N VAL A 17 6.27 1.56 -11.86
CA VAL A 17 6.26 2.83 -12.58
C VAL A 17 6.21 2.54 -14.08
N THR A 18 5.31 3.22 -14.77
CA THR A 18 5.21 3.20 -16.23
C THR A 18 5.37 4.60 -16.78
N GLU A 19 5.99 4.71 -17.96
CA GLU A 19 6.19 5.98 -18.65
C GLU A 19 5.15 6.09 -19.78
N THR A 20 4.35 7.15 -19.77
CA THR A 20 3.29 7.43 -20.75
C THR A 20 3.48 8.81 -21.37
N SER A 21 3.10 8.96 -22.65
CA SER A 21 3.07 10.27 -23.31
C SER A 21 1.70 10.89 -23.14
N ALA A 22 1.62 11.97 -22.35
CA ALA A 22 0.37 12.65 -22.02
C ALA A 22 0.59 14.15 -21.80
N LEU A 23 -0.46 14.95 -21.97
CA LEU A 23 -0.48 16.40 -21.67
C LEU A 23 0.64 17.21 -22.38
N GLY A 24 1.12 16.76 -23.54
CA GLY A 24 2.20 17.43 -24.27
C GLY A 24 3.62 17.12 -23.76
N GLY A 25 3.76 16.19 -22.80
CA GLY A 25 5.05 15.78 -22.25
C GLY A 25 5.08 14.27 -21.91
N VAL A 26 5.93 13.94 -20.94
CA VAL A 26 6.07 12.58 -20.41
C VAL A 26 5.50 12.54 -18.99
N VAL A 27 4.62 11.58 -18.72
CA VAL A 27 4.07 11.32 -17.38
C VAL A 27 4.55 9.96 -16.90
N PHE A 28 4.91 9.89 -15.64
CA PHE A 28 5.24 8.66 -14.95
C PHE A 28 4.08 8.31 -14.02
N GLU A 29 3.55 7.10 -14.16
CA GLU A 29 2.40 6.59 -13.43
C GLU A 29 2.84 5.47 -12.51
N TRP A 30 2.39 5.49 -11.25
CA TRP A 30 2.59 4.41 -10.29
C TRP A 30 1.28 3.63 -10.13
N ASP A 31 1.29 2.33 -10.47
CA ASP A 31 0.10 1.47 -10.48
C ASP A 31 -1.09 2.06 -11.28
N GLY A 32 -0.78 2.82 -12.34
CA GLY A 32 -1.75 3.52 -13.19
C GLY A 32 -2.22 4.88 -12.65
N ASP A 33 -1.73 5.33 -11.49
CA ASP A 33 -1.97 6.67 -10.98
C ASP A 33 -0.83 7.61 -11.36
N PRO A 34 -1.13 8.75 -12.02
CA PRO A 34 -0.13 9.74 -12.35
C PRO A 34 0.65 10.24 -11.14
N LEU A 35 1.96 10.00 -11.13
CA LEU A 35 2.87 10.34 -10.05
C LEU A 35 3.57 11.68 -10.31
N VAL A 36 4.18 11.84 -11.48
CA VAL A 36 4.99 13.00 -11.84
C VAL A 36 5.04 13.14 -13.36
N GLY A 37 5.21 14.34 -13.88
CA GLY A 37 5.39 14.58 -15.30
C GLY A 37 6.52 15.56 -15.59
N VAL A 38 7.03 15.50 -16.81
CA VAL A 38 7.91 16.49 -17.41
C VAL A 38 7.19 17.05 -18.63
N VAL A 39 6.74 18.30 -18.54
CA VAL A 39 5.99 19.01 -19.58
C VAL A 39 6.71 20.32 -19.86
N ASP A 40 7.04 20.58 -21.13
CA ASP A 40 7.80 21.79 -21.55
C ASP A 40 9.11 22.02 -20.77
N ASP A 41 9.82 20.93 -20.42
CA ASP A 41 11.03 20.90 -19.58
C ASP A 41 10.83 21.41 -18.13
N GLU A 42 9.58 21.41 -17.66
CA GLU A 42 9.20 21.70 -16.29
C GLU A 42 8.75 20.44 -15.54
N LEU A 43 9.09 20.35 -14.24
CA LEU A 43 8.67 19.24 -13.39
C LEU A 43 7.26 19.52 -12.86
N VAL A 44 6.33 18.63 -13.16
CA VAL A 44 4.93 18.72 -12.73
C VAL A 44 4.63 17.59 -11.75
N VAL A 45 4.21 17.92 -10.53
CA VAL A 45 3.94 16.96 -9.46
C VAL A 45 2.50 17.05 -8.95
N ARG A 46 2.04 15.98 -8.31
CA ARG A 46 0.75 15.94 -7.64
C ARG A 46 0.77 16.88 -6.44
N ALA A 47 -0.24 17.73 -6.30
CA ALA A 47 -0.34 18.71 -5.23
C ALA A 47 -1.21 18.20 -4.07
N SER A 48 -0.80 18.51 -2.83
CA SER A 48 -1.63 18.27 -1.65
C SER A 48 -2.94 19.06 -1.75
N GLY A 49 -4.08 18.38 -1.59
CA GLY A 49 -5.41 18.97 -1.82
C GLY A 49 -5.94 18.78 -3.25
N GLY A 50 -5.19 18.10 -4.10
CA GLY A 50 -5.58 17.69 -5.45
C GLY A 50 -5.01 18.59 -6.55
N GLY A 51 -4.96 18.03 -7.76
CA GLY A 51 -4.44 18.71 -8.94
C GLY A 51 -2.92 18.61 -9.11
N TRP A 52 -2.39 19.50 -9.93
CA TRP A 52 -1.01 19.48 -10.41
C TRP A 52 -0.33 20.82 -10.18
N GLN A 53 0.95 20.79 -9.84
CA GLN A 53 1.76 21.99 -9.67
C GLN A 53 3.10 21.83 -10.38
N THR A 54 3.55 22.91 -11.03
CA THR A 54 4.92 23.02 -11.52
C THR A 54 5.84 23.36 -10.37
N VAL A 55 6.95 22.64 -10.26
CA VAL A 55 7.94 22.81 -9.18
C VAL A 55 9.36 22.91 -9.74
N THR A 56 10.24 23.52 -8.95
CA THR A 56 11.68 23.60 -9.23
C THR A 56 12.48 23.11 -8.03
N GLY A 57 13.75 22.74 -8.25
CA GLY A 57 14.65 22.30 -7.19
C GLY A 57 15.04 20.81 -7.27
N ASP A 58 15.07 20.14 -6.11
CA ASP A 58 15.45 18.74 -6.00
C ASP A 58 14.34 17.83 -6.52
N VAL A 59 14.63 17.15 -7.63
CA VAL A 59 13.71 16.22 -8.31
C VAL A 59 13.34 15.04 -7.41
N ALA A 60 14.30 14.46 -6.69
CA ALA A 60 14.05 13.29 -5.86
C ALA A 60 13.19 13.65 -4.64
N GLU A 61 13.39 14.82 -4.05
CA GLU A 61 12.53 15.34 -2.99
C GLU A 61 11.08 15.54 -3.46
N TRP A 62 10.91 16.14 -4.64
CA TRP A 62 9.59 16.37 -5.20
C TRP A 62 8.86 15.08 -5.61
N ILE A 63 9.58 14.10 -6.15
CA ILE A 63 9.01 12.78 -6.44
C ILE A 63 8.52 12.10 -5.16
N ARG A 64 9.32 12.12 -4.08
CA ARG A 64 8.88 11.56 -2.78
C ARG A 64 7.62 12.23 -2.27
N ARG A 65 7.57 13.57 -2.26
CA ARG A 65 6.37 14.31 -1.85
C ARG A 65 5.16 14.00 -2.71
N SER A 66 5.35 13.88 -4.03
CA SER A 66 4.28 13.52 -4.95
C SER A 66 3.77 12.11 -4.66
N ALA A 67 4.67 11.17 -4.38
CA ALA A 67 4.32 9.80 -4.02
C ALA A 67 3.49 9.75 -2.73
N ASP A 68 3.85 10.53 -1.70
CA ASP A 68 3.08 10.62 -0.46
C ASP A 68 1.64 11.09 -0.71
N VAL A 69 1.46 12.07 -1.60
CA VAL A 69 0.12 12.56 -1.99
C VAL A 69 -0.65 11.50 -2.76
N VAL A 70 -0.03 10.87 -3.77
CA VAL A 70 -0.69 9.84 -4.58
C VAL A 70 -1.09 8.65 -3.72
N ILE A 71 -0.22 8.18 -2.83
CA ILE A 71 -0.53 7.09 -1.90
C ILE A 71 -1.70 7.46 -0.99
N ALA A 72 -1.74 8.68 -0.44
CA ALA A 72 -2.85 9.13 0.38
C ALA A 72 -4.19 9.13 -0.39
N GLU A 73 -4.19 9.59 -1.64
CA GLU A 73 -5.37 9.53 -2.51
C GLU A 73 -5.78 8.08 -2.81
N CYS A 74 -4.81 7.20 -3.10
CA CYS A 74 -5.03 5.77 -3.33
C CYS A 74 -5.64 5.08 -2.10
N VAL A 75 -5.17 5.37 -0.88
CA VAL A 75 -5.74 4.83 0.36
C VAL A 75 -7.22 5.18 0.49
N VAL A 76 -7.60 6.45 0.24
CA VAL A 76 -9.02 6.84 0.26
C VAL A 76 -9.83 6.06 -0.76
N ARG A 77 -9.30 5.90 -1.98
CA ARG A 77 -9.96 5.13 -3.04
C ARG A 77 -10.08 3.64 -2.70
N TRP A 78 -9.03 3.01 -2.18
CA TRP A 78 -9.03 1.59 -1.82
C TRP A 78 -10.03 1.29 -0.70
N HIS A 79 -10.19 2.18 0.29
CA HIS A 79 -11.29 2.05 1.26
C HIS A 79 -12.66 2.06 0.59
N ALA A 80 -12.87 2.87 -0.44
CA ALA A 80 -14.13 2.89 -1.19
C ALA A 80 -14.31 1.63 -2.04
N GLU A 81 -13.28 1.16 -2.72
CA GLU A 81 -13.29 -0.08 -3.51
C GLU A 81 -13.57 -1.31 -2.65
N LEU A 82 -12.93 -1.39 -1.48
CA LEU A 82 -13.14 -2.48 -0.53
C LEU A 82 -14.58 -2.50 0.00
N ARG A 83 -15.15 -1.32 0.33
CA ARG A 83 -16.57 -1.20 0.73
C ARG A 83 -17.54 -1.56 -0.39
N ALA A 84 -17.20 -1.24 -1.63
CA ALA A 84 -18.04 -1.59 -2.78
C ALA A 84 -18.10 -3.10 -3.01
N GLY A 85 -17.06 -3.84 -2.60
CA GLY A 85 -17.06 -5.30 -2.58
C GLY A 85 -16.91 -5.97 -3.95
N GLU A 86 -16.58 -5.23 -5.00
CA GLU A 86 -16.32 -5.80 -6.33
C GLU A 86 -15.05 -6.65 -6.27
N PRO A 87 -15.10 -7.98 -6.49
CA PRO A 87 -14.06 -8.90 -6.01
C PRO A 87 -12.63 -8.55 -6.45
N VAL A 88 -12.44 -8.16 -7.71
CA VAL A 88 -11.11 -7.83 -8.25
C VAL A 88 -10.59 -6.51 -7.66
N ALA A 89 -11.43 -5.47 -7.66
CA ALA A 89 -11.07 -4.16 -7.13
C ALA A 89 -10.83 -4.24 -5.61
N ALA A 90 -11.72 -4.88 -4.88
CA ALA A 90 -11.63 -5.06 -3.43
C ALA A 90 -10.39 -5.87 -3.01
N SER A 91 -10.01 -6.90 -3.79
CA SER A 91 -8.79 -7.67 -3.52
C SER A 91 -7.53 -6.83 -3.69
N ARG A 92 -7.44 -6.06 -4.78
CA ARG A 92 -6.31 -5.14 -5.02
C ARG A 92 -6.26 -4.05 -3.95
N ALA A 93 -7.41 -3.48 -3.60
CA ALA A 93 -7.55 -2.49 -2.56
C ALA A 93 -7.09 -3.01 -1.20
N MET A 94 -7.48 -4.24 -0.82
CA MET A 94 -7.06 -4.87 0.43
C MET A 94 -5.53 -5.00 0.51
N LEU A 95 -4.89 -5.44 -0.58
CA LEU A 95 -3.43 -5.52 -0.64
C LEU A 95 -2.76 -4.15 -0.59
N GLY A 96 -3.30 -3.15 -1.30
CA GLY A 96 -2.81 -1.77 -1.26
C GLY A 96 -2.86 -1.19 0.16
N LEU A 97 -3.98 -1.38 0.86
CA LEU A 97 -4.14 -0.94 2.25
C LEU A 97 -3.14 -1.61 3.20
N VAL A 98 -2.87 -2.91 3.06
CA VAL A 98 -1.84 -3.60 3.88
C VAL A 98 -0.49 -2.89 3.84
N HIS A 99 -0.10 -2.36 2.69
CA HIS A 99 1.18 -1.69 2.51
C HIS A 99 1.19 -0.21 2.88
N HIS A 100 0.04 0.46 2.84
CA HIS A 100 -0.01 1.93 2.83
C HIS A 100 -0.99 2.57 3.80
N GLU A 101 -1.88 1.81 4.43
CA GLU A 101 -2.78 2.35 5.45
C GLU A 101 -1.96 2.81 6.67
N PRO A 102 -1.99 4.11 7.02
CA PRO A 102 -1.31 4.62 8.21
C PRO A 102 -1.93 4.15 9.53
N ASP A 103 -3.27 3.99 9.59
CA ASP A 103 -3.95 3.49 10.79
C ASP A 103 -3.93 1.95 10.82
N ARG A 104 -2.80 1.43 11.29
CA ARG A 104 -2.53 -0.02 11.37
C ARG A 104 -3.55 -0.76 12.21
N GLU A 105 -4.03 -0.14 13.28
CA GLU A 105 -5.01 -0.74 14.18
C GLU A 105 -6.39 -0.84 13.52
N GLN A 106 -6.84 0.24 12.87
CA GLN A 106 -8.08 0.24 12.10
C GLN A 106 -8.04 -0.77 10.95
N LEU A 107 -6.90 -0.86 10.25
CA LEU A 107 -6.73 -1.84 9.18
C LEU A 107 -6.92 -3.28 9.68
N GLN A 108 -6.31 -3.64 10.81
CA GLN A 108 -6.44 -4.99 11.37
C GLN A 108 -7.90 -5.32 11.69
N ARG A 109 -8.65 -4.38 12.25
CA ARG A 109 -10.10 -4.56 12.51
C ARG A 109 -10.89 -4.72 11.22
N LEU A 110 -10.59 -3.92 10.20
CA LEU A 110 -11.20 -4.04 8.88
C LEU A 110 -10.93 -5.42 8.26
N LEU A 111 -9.69 -5.90 8.30
CA LEU A 111 -9.32 -7.23 7.81
C LEU A 111 -10.02 -8.35 8.61
N LEU A 112 -10.14 -8.20 9.93
CA LEU A 112 -10.87 -9.15 10.78
C LEU A 112 -12.33 -9.31 10.35
N GLU A 113 -13.03 -8.20 10.09
CA GLU A 113 -14.39 -8.23 9.57
C GLU A 113 -14.47 -9.01 8.26
N HIS A 114 -13.48 -8.82 7.38
CA HIS A 114 -13.43 -9.49 6.08
C HIS A 114 -13.06 -10.97 6.13
N THR A 115 -12.60 -11.51 7.28
CA THR A 115 -12.42 -12.97 7.45
C THR A 115 -13.73 -13.76 7.34
N ARG A 116 -14.87 -13.07 7.36
CA ARG A 116 -16.22 -13.65 7.19
C ARG A 116 -16.84 -13.33 5.82
N HIS A 117 -16.16 -12.55 4.97
CA HIS A 117 -16.66 -12.18 3.65
C HIS A 117 -16.66 -13.38 2.71
N PRO A 118 -17.72 -13.62 1.92
CA PRO A 118 -17.80 -14.79 1.03
C PRO A 118 -16.60 -14.89 0.08
N ASP A 119 -16.25 -13.79 -0.58
CA ASP A 119 -15.20 -13.81 -1.61
C ASP A 119 -13.80 -13.38 -1.11
N LEU A 120 -13.72 -12.68 0.02
CA LEU A 120 -12.48 -12.03 0.46
C LEU A 120 -11.87 -12.70 1.69
N ARG A 121 -12.55 -13.66 2.33
CA ARG A 121 -12.09 -14.35 3.56
C ARG A 121 -10.68 -14.92 3.44
N HIS A 122 -10.36 -15.56 2.32
CA HIS A 122 -9.04 -16.14 2.10
C HIS A 122 -7.94 -15.08 2.07
N LEU A 123 -8.19 -13.99 1.34
CA LEU A 123 -7.23 -12.90 1.22
C LEU A 123 -7.09 -12.15 2.54
N ALA A 124 -8.19 -11.94 3.27
CA ALA A 124 -8.17 -11.29 4.57
C ALA A 124 -7.29 -12.03 5.58
N VAL A 125 -7.38 -13.37 5.64
CA VAL A 125 -6.52 -14.20 6.50
C VAL A 125 -5.04 -14.07 6.11
N THR A 126 -4.72 -14.12 4.81
CA THR A 126 -3.34 -13.89 4.33
C THR A 126 -2.84 -12.49 4.68
N CYS A 127 -3.69 -11.47 4.52
CA CYS A 127 -3.35 -10.09 4.84
C CYS A 127 -3.08 -9.91 6.35
N LEU A 128 -3.81 -10.59 7.23
CA LEU A 128 -3.52 -10.59 8.67
C LEU A 128 -2.14 -11.18 8.99
N GLY A 129 -1.71 -12.23 8.27
CA GLY A 129 -0.33 -12.74 8.36
C GLY A 129 0.70 -11.69 7.91
N HIS A 130 0.43 -10.99 6.80
CA HIS A 130 1.27 -9.87 6.36
C HIS A 130 1.38 -8.76 7.40
N MET A 131 0.31 -8.45 8.14
CA MET A 131 0.38 -7.48 9.24
C MET A 131 1.38 -7.95 10.31
N GLY A 132 1.33 -9.22 10.71
CA GLY A 132 2.33 -9.79 11.61
C GLY A 132 3.76 -9.67 11.09
N ARG A 133 3.97 -9.94 9.81
CA ARG A 133 5.28 -9.86 9.16
C ARG A 133 5.82 -8.43 9.02
N LEU A 134 4.95 -7.47 8.69
CA LEU A 134 5.32 -6.08 8.42
C LEU A 134 5.44 -5.26 9.70
N ASP A 135 4.48 -5.41 10.62
CA ASP A 135 4.36 -4.55 11.80
C ASP A 135 5.02 -5.20 13.03
N GLY A 136 5.19 -6.53 13.03
CA GLY A 136 5.75 -7.29 14.15
C GLY A 136 4.82 -7.35 15.38
N GLU A 137 3.62 -6.78 15.29
CA GLU A 137 2.59 -6.79 16.32
C GLU A 137 1.20 -6.88 15.67
N VAL A 138 0.30 -7.65 16.30
CA VAL A 138 -1.11 -7.75 15.89
C VAL A 138 -2.00 -7.64 17.11
N LEU A 139 -3.25 -7.23 16.88
CA LEU A 139 -4.27 -7.14 17.91
C LEU A 139 -4.60 -8.51 18.52
N PRO A 140 -4.93 -8.59 19.83
CA PRO A 140 -5.32 -9.85 20.46
C PRO A 140 -6.52 -10.54 19.79
N GLU A 141 -7.45 -9.76 19.24
CA GLU A 141 -8.60 -10.27 18.50
C GLU A 141 -8.20 -10.94 17.18
N VAL A 142 -7.11 -10.48 16.53
CA VAL A 142 -6.54 -11.13 15.34
C VAL A 142 -6.02 -12.51 15.71
N MET A 143 -5.23 -12.61 16.78
CA MET A 143 -4.70 -13.89 17.26
C MET A 143 -5.81 -14.87 17.59
N SER A 144 -6.83 -14.41 18.33
CA SER A 144 -7.98 -15.24 18.70
C SER A 144 -8.72 -15.74 17.46
N ARG A 145 -8.97 -14.85 16.48
CA ARG A 145 -9.67 -15.22 15.25
C ARG A 145 -8.89 -16.22 14.39
N LEU A 146 -7.57 -16.04 14.26
CA LEU A 146 -6.73 -16.97 13.51
C LEU A 146 -6.68 -18.35 14.18
N GLN A 147 -6.62 -18.42 15.51
CA GLN A 147 -6.69 -19.67 16.25
C GLN A 147 -8.01 -20.42 16.02
N GLU A 148 -9.15 -19.71 16.06
CA GLU A 148 -10.46 -20.28 15.72
C GLU A 148 -10.52 -20.82 14.28
N LEU A 149 -9.87 -20.13 13.35
CA LEU A 149 -9.89 -20.50 11.93
C LEU A 149 -9.02 -21.72 11.59
N ARG A 150 -8.17 -22.21 12.51
CA ARG A 150 -7.33 -23.39 12.27
C ARG A 150 -8.14 -24.65 11.95
N ASP A 151 -9.31 -24.77 12.56
CA ASP A 151 -10.21 -25.91 12.36
C ASP A 151 -11.20 -25.68 11.18
N ASP A 152 -11.15 -24.52 10.52
CA ASP A 152 -11.96 -24.26 9.33
C ASP A 152 -11.41 -25.09 8.15
N PRO A 153 -12.24 -25.88 7.46
CA PRO A 153 -11.77 -26.80 6.41
C PRO A 153 -11.18 -26.09 5.19
N GLU A 154 -11.49 -24.82 4.97
CA GLU A 154 -11.01 -24.05 3.81
C GLU A 154 -9.97 -22.99 4.19
N LEU A 155 -10.00 -22.49 5.43
CA LEU A 155 -9.11 -21.44 5.93
C LEU A 155 -7.99 -21.95 6.84
N GLY A 156 -8.09 -23.16 7.39
CA GLY A 156 -7.17 -23.70 8.40
C GLY A 156 -5.70 -23.55 8.04
N GLY A 157 -5.30 -24.03 6.86
CA GLY A 157 -3.91 -23.91 6.41
C GLY A 157 -3.42 -22.46 6.30
N ARG A 158 -4.26 -21.53 5.84
CA ARG A 158 -3.90 -20.09 5.77
C ARG A 158 -3.83 -19.45 7.15
N ALA A 159 -4.68 -19.89 8.07
CA ALA A 159 -4.64 -19.43 9.45
C ALA A 159 -3.35 -19.89 10.14
N GLU A 160 -2.91 -21.12 9.87
CA GLU A 160 -1.62 -21.62 10.34
C GLU A 160 -0.44 -20.85 9.74
N ASP A 161 -0.45 -20.57 8.44
CA ASP A 161 0.57 -19.74 7.78
C ASP A 161 0.63 -18.34 8.42
N ALA A 162 -0.52 -17.69 8.61
CA ALA A 162 -0.60 -16.36 9.21
C ALA A 162 -0.11 -16.32 10.66
N LEU A 163 -0.45 -17.34 11.47
CA LEU A 163 0.08 -17.48 12.83
C LEU A 163 1.60 -17.68 12.83
N GLY A 164 2.11 -18.48 11.90
CA GLY A 164 3.56 -18.69 11.71
C GLY A 164 4.30 -17.41 11.32
N ASP A 165 3.70 -16.58 10.44
CA ASP A 165 4.21 -15.25 10.11
C ASP A 165 4.24 -14.37 11.37
N ILE A 166 3.16 -14.32 12.16
CA ILE A 166 3.14 -13.50 13.38
C ILE A 166 4.20 -13.97 14.37
N GLU A 167 4.30 -15.27 14.64
CA GLU A 167 5.29 -15.82 15.57
C GLU A 167 6.72 -15.50 15.13
N SER A 168 7.03 -15.72 13.86
CA SER A 168 8.38 -15.55 13.29
C SER A 168 8.86 -14.09 13.29
N PHE A 169 7.94 -13.13 13.30
CA PHE A 169 8.25 -11.70 13.22
C PHE A 169 7.89 -10.92 14.48
N SER A 170 7.22 -11.56 15.45
CA SER A 170 6.96 -10.99 16.77
C SER A 170 8.25 -10.59 17.47
N GLY A 171 8.28 -9.37 18.02
CA GLY A 171 9.45 -8.83 18.74
C GLY A 171 10.48 -8.08 17.88
N ARG A 172 10.34 -8.02 16.54
CA ARG A 172 11.18 -7.14 15.70
C ARG A 172 10.90 -5.65 15.89
N GLY A 173 9.66 -5.27 16.23
CA GLY A 173 9.26 -3.87 16.49
C GLY A 173 9.80 -3.26 17.79
N GLN A 174 10.46 -4.04 18.66
CA GLN A 174 11.06 -3.54 19.90
C GLN A 174 12.50 -3.03 19.68
N MET A 175 13.26 -3.59 18.74
CA MET A 175 14.68 -3.23 18.55
C MET A 175 14.88 -1.95 17.73
N ASP A 176 13.96 -1.63 16.81
CA ASP A 176 14.07 -0.45 15.93
C ASP A 176 13.57 0.85 16.59
N ARG A 177 12.77 0.76 17.66
CA ARG A 177 12.25 1.93 18.41
C ARG A 177 13.19 2.44 19.50
N THR A 178 14.31 1.78 19.75
CA THR A 178 15.36 2.20 20.71
C THR A 178 16.60 2.79 20.05
N ALA A 179 16.62 2.87 18.72
CA ALA A 179 17.69 3.48 17.93
C ALA A 179 17.12 4.62 17.07
N GLY A 180 16.65 5.69 17.73
CA GLY A 180 16.22 6.93 17.11
C GLY A 180 16.53 8.12 18.02
#